data_AF-K6XH64-F1
#
_entry.id   AF-K6XH64-F1
#
_cell.length_a   1.000
_cell.length_b   1.000
_cell.length_c   1.000
_cell.angle_alpha   90.00
_cell.angle_beta   90.00
_cell.angle_gamma   90.00
#
_symmetry.space_group_name_H-M   'P 1'
#
loop_
_entity.id
_entity.type
_entity.pdbx_description
1 polymer ?
#
loop_
_entity_poly.entity_id
_entity_poly.type
_entity_poly.pdbx_seq_one_letter_code
_entity_poly.pdbx_strand_id
1 'polypeptide(L)' 'MDFDFDDNLERKETAPCPVCGKHIKRGEMECLHCSYELTVFDIRHLKKYMKYQKRKGGWLAIKIVPVLIFILAFLFLLSN' A
#
# COMPACT_ATOMS: atom_id res chain seq x y z
N MET A 1 -10.87 26.28 -7.04
CA MET A 1 -11.54 25.03 -6.61
C MET A 1 -10.41 24.07 -6.30
N ASP A 2 -9.96 24.07 -5.05
CA ASP A 2 -8.96 23.13 -4.57
C ASP A 2 -9.69 21.83 -4.30
N PHE A 3 -9.48 20.87 -5.19
CA PHE A 3 -10.03 19.52 -5.03
C PHE A 3 -9.13 18.82 -4.01
N ASP A 4 -9.32 19.13 -2.73
CA ASP A 4 -8.73 18.37 -1.64
C ASP A 4 -9.35 16.98 -1.68
N PHE A 5 -8.70 16.07 -2.40
CA PHE A 5 -8.91 14.65 -2.22
C PHE A 5 -8.56 14.34 -0.76
N ASP A 6 -9.57 14.24 0.08
CA ASP A 6 -9.48 13.74 1.44
C ASP A 6 -9.08 12.24 1.35
N ASP A 7 -7.79 12.00 1.16
CA ASP A 7 -7.12 10.69 1.07
C ASP A 7 -7.00 10.02 2.47
N ASN A 8 -7.90 10.38 3.38
CA ASN A 8 -7.97 9.92 4.78
C ASN A 8 -8.95 8.76 4.98
N LEU A 9 -9.26 8.01 3.92
CA LEU A 9 -9.48 6.58 4.07
C LEU A 9 -8.11 5.87 4.09
N GLU A 10 -7.20 6.33 4.96
CA GLU A 10 -5.92 5.66 5.23
C GLU A 10 -6.27 4.23 5.66
N ARG A 11 -6.19 3.29 4.71
CA ARG A 11 -6.07 1.87 5.05
C ARG A 11 -4.84 1.81 5.92
N LYS A 12 -5.07 1.76 7.24
CA LYS A 12 -4.01 1.67 8.24
C LYS A 12 -3.05 0.60 7.75
N GLU A 13 -1.82 1.02 7.48
CA GLU A 13 -0.82 0.14 6.89
C GLU A 13 -0.78 -1.15 7.74
N THR A 14 -0.90 -2.30 7.09
CA THR A 14 -0.85 -3.59 7.77
C THR A 14 0.40 -4.35 7.38
N ALA A 15 0.88 -5.18 8.30
CA ALA A 15 2.01 -6.06 8.06
C ALA A 15 1.74 -7.43 8.69
N PRO A 16 2.30 -8.51 8.16
CA PRO A 16 2.13 -9.85 8.74
C PRO A 16 2.89 -9.95 10.07
N CYS A 17 2.23 -10.50 11.09
CA CYS A 17 2.85 -10.84 12.36
C CYS A 17 3.99 -11.88 12.14
N PRO A 18 5.17 -11.71 12.77
CA PRO A 18 6.29 -12.64 12.60
C PRO A 18 6.02 -14.04 13.17
N VAL A 19 5.07 -14.19 14.10
CA VAL A 19 4.77 -15.46 14.76
C VAL A 19 3.62 -16.20 14.07
N CYS A 20 2.47 -15.56 13.91
CA CYS A 20 1.27 -16.21 13.37
C CYS A 20 0.99 -15.92 11.90
N GLY A 21 1.76 -15.03 11.26
CA GLY A 21 1.58 -14.64 9.85
C GLY A 21 0.34 -13.81 9.54
N LYS A 22 -0.56 -13.59 10.51
CA LYS A 22 -1.78 -12.78 10.33
C LYS A 22 -1.46 -11.29 10.32
N HIS A 23 -2.25 -10.51 9.58
CA HIS A 23 -2.01 -9.08 9.40
C HIS A 23 -2.39 -8.29 10.66
N ILE A 24 -1.47 -7.47 11.12
CA ILE A 24 -1.62 -6.53 12.25
C ILE A 24 -1.54 -5.09 11.76
N LYS A 25 -2.16 -4.16 12.49
CA LYS A 25 -2.21 -2.75 12.08
C LYS A 25 -1.00 -1.99 12.59
N ARG A 26 -0.59 -0.97 11.84
CA ARG A 26 0.46 -0.04 12.25
C ARG A 26 0.12 0.62 13.59
N GLY A 27 1.04 0.49 14.55
CA GLY A 27 0.93 1.10 15.87
C GLY A 27 0.46 0.16 16.99
N GLU A 28 0.09 -1.08 16.65
CA GLU A 28 -0.22 -2.10 17.65
C GLU A 28 1.07 -2.66 18.27
N MET A 29 1.10 -2.75 19.60
CA MET A 29 2.24 -3.31 20.37
C MET A 29 2.07 -4.81 20.65
N GLU A 30 0.88 -5.36 20.38
CA GLU A 30 0.56 -6.77 20.61
C GLU A 30 -0.27 -7.29 19.43
N CYS A 31 -0.02 -8.53 19.02
CA CYS A 31 -0.82 -9.17 17.99
C CYS A 31 -2.16 -9.65 18.55
N LEU A 32 -3.29 -9.10 18.08
CA LEU A 32 -4.64 -9.52 18.49
C LEU A 32 -4.98 -10.99 18.19
N HIS A 33 -4.18 -11.69 17.38
CA HIS A 33 -4.48 -13.06 16.98
C HIS A 33 -3.73 -14.13 17.77
N CYS A 34 -2.53 -13.82 18.26
CA CYS A 34 -1.69 -14.77 18.97
C CYS A 34 -1.15 -14.22 20.29
N SER A 35 -1.58 -13.01 20.69
CA SER A 35 -1.16 -12.30 21.91
C SER A 35 0.36 -12.18 22.07
N TYR A 36 1.07 -12.19 20.94
CA TYR A 36 2.50 -11.97 20.93
C TYR A 36 2.77 -10.48 21.07
N GLU A 37 3.56 -10.11 22.08
CA GLU A 37 4.00 -8.75 22.30
C GLU A 37 5.13 -8.40 21.32
N LEU A 38 4.90 -7.38 20.50
CA LEU A 38 5.84 -6.95 19.49
C LEU A 38 7.01 -6.23 20.12
N THR A 39 8.22 -6.72 19.84
CA THR A 39 9.43 -6.03 20.24
C THR A 39 9.67 -4.78 19.41
N VAL A 40 10.49 -3.86 19.92
CA VAL A 40 10.91 -2.65 19.16
C VAL A 40 11.57 -3.03 17.83
N PHE A 41 12.25 -4.18 17.76
CA PHE A 41 12.84 -4.70 16.53
C PHE A 41 11.76 -5.12 15.52
N ASP A 42 10.74 -5.87 15.98
CA ASP A 42 9.61 -6.30 15.15
C ASP A 42 8.86 -5.10 14.56
N ILE A 43 8.53 -4.11 15.41
CA ILE A 43 7.84 -2.87 14.99
C ILE A 43 8.64 -2.15 13.91
N ARG A 44 9.97 -2.07 14.06
CA ARG A 44 10.85 -1.43 13.07
C ARG A 44 10.84 -2.20 11.74
N HIS A 45 10.87 -3.53 11.79
CA HIS A 45 10.84 -4.38 10.60
C HIS A 45 9.50 -4.26 9.86
N LEU A 46 8.38 -4.30 10.59
CA LEU A 46 7.04 -4.13 10.04
C LEU A 46 6.86 -2.75 9.41
N LYS A 47 7.34 -1.69 10.07
CA LYS A 47 7.33 -0.33 9.51
C LYS A 47 8.09 -0.23 8.19
N LYS A 48 9.21 -0.96 8.06
CA LYS A 48 9.98 -1.02 6.81
C LYS A 48 9.21 -1.77 5.71
N TYR A 49 8.59 -2.89 6.06
CA TYR A 49 7.73 -3.66 5.14
C TYR A 49 6.56 -2.83 4.60
N MET A 50 5.85 -2.11 5.48
CA MET A 50 4.73 -1.25 5.11
C MET A 50 5.15 -0.12 4.15
N LYS A 51 6.27 0.54 4.44
CA LYS A 51 6.84 1.56 3.53
C LYS A 51 7.21 0.99 2.16
N TYR A 52 7.75 -0.22 2.12
CA TYR A 52 8.11 -0.87 0.87
C TYR A 52 6.87 -1.20 0.01
N GLN A 53 5.81 -1.73 0.61
CA GLN A 53 4.56 -2.01 -0.10
C GLN A 53 3.95 -0.74 -0.72
N LYS A 54 3.91 0.38 0.02
CA LYS A 54 3.35 1.64 -0.50
C LYS A 54 4.08 2.12 -1.77
N ARG A 55 5.41 1.95 -1.82
CA ARG A 55 6.22 2.30 -3.01
C ARG A 55 5.95 1.39 -4.20
N LYS A 56 5.73 0.08 -3.97
CA LYS A 56 5.49 -0.88 -5.06
C LYS A 56 4.17 -0.60 -5.79
N GLY A 57 3.11 -0.23 -5.06
CA GLY A 57 1.83 0.15 -5.67
C GLY A 57 1.94 1.38 -6.57
N GLY A 58 2.60 2.45 -6.09
CA GLY A 58 2.79 3.67 -6.88
C GLY A 58 3.61 3.46 -8.15
N TRP A 59 4.65 2.62 -8.10
CA TRP A 59 5.49 2.36 -9.26
C TRP A 59 4.75 1.61 -10.39
N LEU A 60 3.81 0.73 -10.04
CA LEU A 60 2.98 0.03 -11.02
C LEU A 60 2.03 1.02 -11.74
N ALA A 61 1.42 1.95 -10.99
CA ALA A 61 0.53 2.96 -11.55
C ALA A 61 1.26 3.90 -12.53
N ILE A 62 2.48 4.33 -12.19
CA ILE A 62 3.29 5.21 -13.06
C ILE A 62 3.54 4.60 -14.45
N LYS A 63 3.65 3.27 -14.56
CA LYS A 63 3.88 2.60 -15.84
C LYS A 63 2.60 2.27 -16.60
N ILE A 64 1.55 1.85 -15.91
CA ILE A 64 0.30 1.41 -16.55
C ILE A 64 -0.46 2.60 -17.13
N VAL A 65 -0.54 3.71 -16.40
CA VAL A 65 -1.30 4.90 -16.81
C VAL A 65 -0.86 5.44 -18.18
N PRO A 66 0.43 5.74 -18.45
CA PRO A 66 0.84 6.26 -19.75
C PRO A 66 0.63 5.26 -20.89
N VAL A 67 0.82 3.96 -20.65
CA VAL A 67 0.56 2.92 -21.65
C VAL A 67 -0.92 2.88 -22.01
N LEU A 68 -1.81 2.98 -21.03
CA LEU A 68 -3.25 2.96 -21.24
C LEU A 68 -3.72 4.20 -22.01
N ILE A 69 -3.18 5.38 -21.69
CA ILE A 69 -3.42 6.62 -22.45
C ILE A 69 -2.97 6.46 -23.90
N PHE A 70 -1.80 5.88 -24.13
CA PHE A 70 -1.26 5.67 -25.48
C PHE A 70 -2.14 4.74 -26.31
N ILE A 71 -2.62 3.65 -25.72
CA ILE A 71 -3.55 2.71 -26.37
C ILE A 71 -4.87 3.41 -26.73
N LEU A 72 -5.44 4.19 -25.82
CA LEU A 72 -6.69 4.91 -26.08
C LEU A 72 -6.53 5.94 -27.21
N ALA A 73 -5.42 6.69 -27.22
CA ALA A 73 -5.12 7.65 -28.28
C ALA A 73 -4.95 6.94 -29.64
N PHE A 74 -4.29 5.78 -29.66
CA PHE A 74 -4.10 5.00 -30.87
C PHE A 74 -5.42 4.43 -31.42
N LEU A 75 -6.30 3.95 -30.54
CA LEU A 75 -7.64 3.50 -30.93
C LEU A 75 -8.50 4.65 -31.48
N PHE A 76 -8.40 5.83 -30.87
CA PHE A 76 -9.11 7.03 -31.37
C PHE A 76 -8.65 7.44 -32.77
N LEU A 77 -7.34 7.36 -33.05
CA LEU A 77 -6.77 7.62 -34.37
C LEU A 77 -7.17 6.59 -35.44
N LEU A 78 -7.39 5.33 -35.05
CA LEU A 78 -7.87 4.30 -35.99
C LEU A 78 -9.37 4.40 -36.28
N SER A 79 -10.14 4.99 -35.37
CA SER A 79 -11.60 5.11 -35.48
C SER A 79 -12.06 6.31 -36.31
N ASN A 80 -11.17 7.28 -36.58
CA ASN A 80 -11.46 8.54 -37.23
C ASN A 80 -10.77 8.63 -38.59
#